data_AF-A0A840PA28-F1
#
_entry.id   AF-A0A840PA28-F1
#
_cell.length_a   1.000
_cell.length_b   1.000
_cell.length_c   1.000
_cell.angle_alpha   90.00
_cell.angle_beta   90.00
_cell.angle_gamma   90.00
#
_symmetry.space_group_name_H-M   'P 1'
#
loop_
_entity.id
_entity.type
_entity.pdbx_description
1 polymer ?
#
loop_
_entity_poly.entity_id
_entity_poly.type
_entity_poly.pdbx_seq_one_letter_code
_entity_poly.pdbx_strand_id
1 'polypeptide(L)'
;MKSKRSIAIALGIAAAAACATTATVAHAEQDAAAPAQRAATALPPGYQLVTLPNANVPNFQRRVVYCPGSKRVLGGGAEARGNRAILVGSFPTDDGRGWIGLGRQDGYNDVGISVFAICAD
;
A
#
# COMPACT_ATOMS: atom_id res chain seq x y z
N MET A 1 76.03 0.17 10.92
CA MET A 1 76.39 -0.71 9.78
C MET A 1 75.12 -0.92 8.96
N LYS A 2 74.90 -0.15 7.88
CA LYS A 2 74.85 -0.62 6.46
C LYS A 2 74.02 -1.92 6.30
N SER A 3 72.92 -1.99 5.54
CA SER A 3 72.83 -1.60 4.13
C SER A 3 71.40 -1.45 3.64
N LYS A 4 71.24 -0.51 2.70
CA LYS A 4 70.13 -0.30 1.77
C LYS A 4 69.97 -1.50 0.83
N ARG A 5 68.75 -1.75 0.35
CA ARG A 5 68.46 -2.20 -1.02
C ARG A 5 67.22 -1.47 -1.53
N SER A 6 67.39 -0.85 -2.70
CA SER A 6 66.41 -0.05 -3.44
C SER A 6 66.05 -0.78 -4.74
N ILE A 7 65.01 -0.28 -5.44
CA ILE A 7 64.61 -0.54 -6.85
C ILE A 7 63.62 -1.74 -6.97
N ALA A 8 62.46 -1.67 -7.62
CA ALA A 8 62.09 -0.89 -8.80
C ALA A 8 60.65 -0.34 -8.78
N ILE A 9 60.51 0.79 -9.46
CA ILE A 9 59.30 1.51 -9.84
C ILE A 9 58.65 0.75 -11.01
N ALA A 10 57.35 0.46 -10.91
CA ALA A 10 56.53 0.11 -12.07
C ALA A 10 55.51 1.23 -12.30
N LEU A 11 55.78 2.03 -13.32
CA LEU A 11 54.87 2.98 -13.95
C LEU A 11 53.63 2.23 -14.45
N GLY A 12 52.45 2.66 -14.01
CA GLY A 12 51.18 2.28 -14.60
C GLY A 12 50.35 3.53 -14.84
N ILE A 13 50.68 4.28 -15.89
CA ILE A 13 49.86 5.40 -16.37
C ILE A 13 48.69 4.79 -17.15
N ALA A 14 47.55 4.61 -16.49
CA ALA A 14 46.30 4.37 -17.18
C ALA A 14 45.68 5.74 -17.49
N ALA A 15 45.90 6.22 -18.72
CA ALA A 15 45.23 7.39 -19.26
C ALA A 15 43.76 7.05 -19.51
N ALA A 16 42.89 7.32 -18.54
CA ALA A 16 41.46 7.39 -18.77
C ALA A 16 41.11 8.81 -19.24
N ALA A 17 41.04 9.00 -20.55
CA ALA A 17 40.42 10.17 -21.16
C ALA A 17 38.92 10.16 -20.80
N ALA A 18 38.57 10.85 -19.72
CA ALA A 18 37.17 11.14 -19.40
C ALA A 18 36.83 12.51 -19.98
N CYS A 19 36.12 12.51 -21.10
CA CYS A 19 35.52 13.69 -21.70
C CYS A 19 34.73 14.46 -20.64
N ALA A 20 35.18 15.67 -20.34
CA ALA A 20 34.45 16.62 -19.51
C ALA A 20 33.23 17.13 -20.29
N THR A 21 32.14 16.37 -20.28
CA THR A 21 30.82 16.90 -20.59
C THR A 21 30.31 17.60 -19.34
N THR A 22 30.35 18.93 -19.32
CA THR A 22 29.57 19.74 -18.40
C THR A 22 28.09 19.52 -18.70
N ALA A 23 27.51 18.47 -18.12
CA ALA A 23 26.07 18.32 -18.06
C ALA A 23 25.56 19.41 -17.10
N THR A 24 25.05 20.49 -17.65
CA THR A 24 24.17 21.40 -16.91
C THR A 24 23.00 20.56 -16.42
N VAL A 25 23.03 20.21 -15.13
CA VAL A 25 21.84 19.74 -14.42
C VAL A 25 20.85 20.90 -14.45
N ALA A 26 19.91 20.84 -15.40
CA ALA A 26 18.70 21.64 -15.31
C ALA A 26 17.99 21.15 -14.05
N HIS A 27 18.10 21.93 -12.97
CA HIS A 27 17.21 21.79 -11.83
C HIS A 27 15.81 22.08 -12.38
N ALA A 28 15.07 21.02 -12.69
CA ALA A 28 13.63 21.11 -12.78
C ALA A 28 13.16 21.45 -11.37
N GLU A 29 12.99 22.74 -11.12
CA GLU A 29 12.27 23.25 -9.98
C GLU A 29 10.89 22.59 -10.06
N GLN A 30 10.70 21.56 -9.23
CA GLN A 30 9.40 20.98 -9.01
C GLN A 30 8.62 22.04 -8.28
N ASP A 31 7.95 22.91 -9.05
CA ASP A 31 6.80 23.66 -8.57
C ASP A 31 5.96 22.67 -7.78
N ALA A 32 5.90 22.87 -6.48
CA ALA A 32 5.14 22.04 -5.57
C ALA A 32 3.70 22.06 -6.06
N ALA A 33 3.31 21.02 -6.81
CA ALA A 33 1.96 20.85 -7.25
C ALA A 33 1.09 20.90 -5.99
N ALA A 34 0.25 21.94 -5.89
CA ALA A 34 -0.78 22.02 -4.88
C ALA A 34 -1.48 20.65 -4.81
N PRO A 35 -1.82 20.14 -3.60
CA PRO A 35 -2.42 18.82 -3.49
C PRO A 35 -3.62 18.81 -4.42
N ALA A 36 -3.55 18.00 -5.47
CA ALA A 36 -4.72 17.71 -6.28
C ALA A 36 -5.67 17.00 -5.32
N GLN A 37 -6.58 17.76 -4.70
CA GLN A 37 -7.84 17.21 -4.24
C GLN A 37 -8.44 16.57 -5.49
N ARG A 38 -8.19 15.26 -5.65
CA ARG A 38 -8.91 14.46 -6.64
C ARG A 38 -10.37 14.72 -6.33
N ALA A 39 -11.05 15.45 -7.21
CA ALA A 39 -12.49 15.51 -7.18
C ALA A 39 -12.93 14.04 -7.19
N ALA A 40 -13.49 13.57 -6.07
CA ALA A 40 -13.99 12.21 -6.00
C ALA A 40 -15.11 12.14 -7.04
N THR A 41 -14.86 11.45 -8.15
CA THR A 41 -15.89 11.23 -9.15
C THR A 41 -17.06 10.57 -8.46
N ALA A 42 -18.24 11.18 -8.56
CA ALA A 42 -19.45 10.61 -7.99
C ALA A 42 -19.65 9.18 -8.53
N LEU A 43 -20.10 8.27 -7.67
CA LEU A 43 -20.43 6.92 -8.10
C LEU A 43 -21.53 6.96 -9.18
N PRO A 44 -21.53 6.00 -10.13
CA PRO A 44 -22.62 5.91 -11.10
C PRO A 44 -23.99 5.81 -10.41
N PRO A 45 -25.08 6.27 -11.06
CA PRO A 45 -26.42 6.13 -10.51
C PRO A 45 -26.73 4.67 -10.11
N GLY A 46 -27.35 4.48 -8.95
CA GLY A 46 -27.67 3.16 -8.40
C GLY A 46 -26.54 2.50 -7.61
N TYR A 47 -25.29 2.94 -7.77
CA TYR A 47 -24.13 2.41 -7.03
C TYR A 47 -23.95 3.12 -5.68
N GLN A 48 -23.54 2.35 -4.68
CA GLN A 48 -23.20 2.87 -3.36
C GLN A 48 -22.00 2.12 -2.78
N LEU A 49 -21.00 2.87 -2.32
CA LEU A 49 -19.94 2.34 -1.48
C LEU A 49 -20.40 2.38 -0.01
N VAL A 50 -20.49 1.21 0.62
CA VAL A 50 -20.82 1.07 2.04
C VAL A 50 -19.56 0.67 2.79
N THR A 51 -19.31 1.34 3.90
CA THR A 51 -18.12 1.09 4.73
C THR A 51 -18.56 0.75 6.15
N LEU A 52 -18.05 -0.36 6.67
CA LEU A 52 -18.00 -0.65 8.09
C LEU A 52 -16.65 -0.17 8.63
N PRO A 53 -16.62 0.91 9.42
CA PRO A 53 -15.38 1.48 9.93
C PRO A 53 -14.57 0.51 10.77
N ASN A 54 -13.26 0.75 10.89
CA ASN A 54 -12.37 -0.07 11.70
C ASN A 54 -12.88 -0.24 13.12
N ALA A 55 -12.81 -1.47 13.63
CA ALA A 55 -12.96 -1.76 15.05
C ALA A 55 -12.06 -2.96 15.39
N ASN A 56 -11.53 -2.95 16.61
CA ASN A 56 -10.85 -4.11 17.15
C ASN A 56 -11.88 -5.17 17.53
N VAL A 57 -11.71 -6.37 16.98
CA VAL A 57 -12.53 -7.54 17.30
C VAL A 57 -11.63 -8.71 17.68
N PRO A 58 -12.11 -9.66 18.50
CA PRO A 58 -11.43 -10.93 18.72
C PRO A 58 -10.91 -11.55 17.42
N ASN A 59 -9.73 -12.16 17.48
CA ASN A 59 -9.15 -12.87 16.33
C ASN A 59 -10.15 -13.85 15.70
N PHE A 60 -10.17 -13.91 14.37
CA PHE A 60 -11.07 -14.71 13.55
C PHE A 60 -12.56 -14.35 13.62
N GLN A 61 -12.94 -13.34 14.41
CA GLN A 61 -14.31 -12.85 14.38
C GLN A 61 -14.62 -12.22 13.03
N ARG A 62 -15.75 -12.63 12.44
CA ARG A 62 -16.27 -12.03 11.22
C ARG A 62 -16.88 -10.68 11.53
N ARG A 63 -16.50 -9.68 10.73
CA ARG A 63 -17.22 -8.41 10.60
C ARG A 63 -17.92 -8.40 9.26
N VAL A 64 -19.17 -7.92 9.24
CA VAL A 64 -20.02 -7.97 8.05
C VAL A 64 -20.61 -6.60 7.80
N VAL A 65 -20.53 -6.13 6.57
CA VAL A 65 -21.23 -4.94 6.10
C VAL A 65 -22.29 -5.36 5.09
N TYR A 66 -23.50 -4.83 5.23
CA TYR A 66 -24.63 -5.14 4.34
C TYR A 66 -24.96 -3.97 3.43
N CYS A 67 -25.37 -4.30 2.20
CA CYS A 67 -25.95 -3.35 1.28
C CYS A 67 -27.33 -2.88 1.79
N PRO A 68 -27.63 -1.57 1.74
CA PRO A 68 -28.88 -1.03 2.24
C PRO A 68 -30.07 -1.38 1.33
N GLY A 69 -31.26 -1.42 1.92
CA GLY A 69 -32.51 -1.57 1.16
C GLY A 69 -32.60 -2.88 0.38
N SER A 70 -32.91 -2.82 -0.91
CA SER A 70 -32.97 -3.98 -1.82
C SER A 70 -31.64 -4.28 -2.52
N LYS A 71 -30.62 -3.44 -2.36
CA LYS A 71 -29.35 -3.55 -3.09
C LYS A 71 -28.61 -4.87 -2.81
N ARG A 72 -27.88 -5.35 -3.83
CA ARG A 72 -26.99 -6.52 -3.77
C ARG A 72 -25.54 -6.11 -3.80
N VAL A 73 -24.68 -6.94 -3.22
CA VAL A 73 -23.23 -6.73 -3.25
C VAL A 73 -22.69 -7.16 -4.61
N LEU A 74 -21.92 -6.29 -5.25
CA LEU A 74 -21.20 -6.60 -6.50
C LEU A 74 -19.75 -6.98 -6.22
N GLY A 75 -19.21 -6.52 -5.11
CA GLY A 75 -17.84 -6.75 -4.70
C GLY A 75 -17.55 -6.01 -3.40
N GLY A 76 -16.36 -6.20 -2.86
CA GLY A 76 -15.96 -5.55 -1.63
C GLY A 76 -14.51 -5.85 -1.28
N GLY A 77 -14.17 -5.51 -0.05
CA GLY A 77 -12.86 -5.78 0.51
C GLY A 77 -12.87 -5.66 2.02
N ALA A 78 -11.80 -6.14 2.62
CA ALA A 78 -11.56 -5.96 4.04
C ALA A 78 -10.08 -5.64 4.24
N GLU A 79 -9.77 -5.01 5.36
CA GLU A 79 -8.42 -4.63 5.73
C GLU A 79 -8.18 -5.04 7.17
N ALA A 80 -7.07 -5.73 7.41
CA ALA A 80 -6.56 -5.97 8.75
C ALA A 80 -5.57 -4.87 9.13
N ARG A 81 -5.84 -4.18 10.23
CA ARG A 81 -5.09 -3.00 10.70
C ARG A 81 -4.42 -3.32 12.02
N GLY A 82 -3.15 -2.95 12.12
CA GLY A 82 -2.30 -3.21 13.29
C GLY A 82 -0.96 -3.81 12.90
N ASN A 83 0.02 -3.72 13.80
CA ASN A 83 1.31 -4.36 13.56
C ASN A 83 1.12 -5.89 13.54
N ARG A 84 1.69 -6.57 12.55
CA ARG A 84 1.54 -8.02 12.35
C ARG A 84 0.07 -8.48 12.22
N ALA A 85 -0.82 -7.59 11.77
CA ALA A 85 -2.18 -7.95 11.43
C ALA A 85 -2.20 -8.72 10.11
N ILE A 86 -3.00 -9.78 10.05
CA ILE A 86 -3.13 -10.67 8.91
C ILE A 86 -4.61 -10.68 8.53
N LEU A 87 -4.91 -10.28 7.30
CA LEU A 87 -6.23 -10.49 6.72
C LEU A 87 -6.36 -11.97 6.35
N VAL A 88 -7.32 -12.66 6.96
CA VAL A 88 -7.52 -14.10 6.78
C VAL A 88 -8.56 -14.39 5.71
N GLY A 89 -9.56 -13.51 5.56
CA GLY A 89 -10.54 -13.67 4.50
C GLY A 89 -11.30 -12.39 4.18
N SER A 90 -11.75 -12.32 2.93
CA SER A 90 -12.61 -11.27 2.40
C SER A 90 -13.46 -11.85 1.27
N PHE A 91 -14.77 -11.97 1.49
CA PHE A 91 -15.68 -12.65 0.56
C PHE A 91 -17.14 -12.21 0.79
N PRO A 92 -18.03 -12.37 -0.20
CA PRO A 92 -19.45 -12.00 -0.03
C PRO A 92 -20.15 -12.92 0.97
N THR A 93 -21.30 -12.48 1.50
CA THR A 93 -22.24 -13.34 2.22
C THR A 93 -22.93 -14.31 1.24
N ASP A 94 -23.37 -15.47 1.73
CA ASP A 94 -24.00 -16.52 0.90
C ASP A 94 -25.29 -16.04 0.20
N ASP A 95 -25.99 -15.09 0.80
CA ASP A 95 -27.18 -14.45 0.24
C ASP A 95 -26.87 -13.29 -0.72
N GLY A 96 -25.60 -12.98 -0.98
CA GLY A 96 -25.16 -11.89 -1.87
C GLY A 96 -25.58 -10.49 -1.39
N ARG A 97 -25.87 -10.32 -0.09
CA ARG A 97 -26.34 -9.05 0.49
C ARG A 97 -25.23 -8.21 1.10
N GLY A 98 -24.08 -8.80 1.39
CA GLY A 98 -23.03 -8.13 2.14
C GLY A 98 -21.64 -8.68 1.87
N TRP A 99 -20.67 -8.08 2.54
CA TRP A 99 -19.28 -8.47 2.48
C TRP A 99 -18.76 -8.82 3.87
N ILE A 100 -17.99 -9.90 3.95
CA ILE A 100 -17.40 -10.41 5.18
C ILE A 100 -15.90 -10.08 5.17
N GLY A 101 -15.40 -9.58 6.30
CA GLY A 101 -13.97 -9.47 6.58
C GLY A 101 -13.64 -10.15 7.89
N LEU A 102 -12.52 -10.87 7.94
CA LEU A 102 -11.96 -11.43 9.17
C LEU A 102 -10.44 -11.49 9.09
N GLY A 103 -9.80 -11.38 10.24
CA GLY A 103 -8.34 -11.43 10.34
C GLY A 103 -7.90 -11.93 11.70
N ARG A 104 -6.60 -11.86 11.92
CA ARG A 104 -5.97 -12.09 13.22
C ARG A 104 -4.75 -11.20 13.37
N GLN A 105 -4.25 -11.03 14.58
CA GLN A 105 -3.00 -10.32 14.82
C GLN A 105 -2.06 -11.18 15.67
N ASP A 106 -0.87 -11.44 15.15
CA ASP A 106 0.11 -12.29 15.84
C ASP A 106 0.61 -11.64 17.13
N GLY A 107 0.44 -12.33 18.26
CA GLY A 107 0.87 -11.84 19.57
C GLY A 107 -0.16 -10.95 20.28
N TYR A 108 -1.37 -10.83 19.75
CA TYR A 108 -2.47 -10.03 20.31
C TYR A 108 -3.78 -10.84 20.32
N ASN A 109 -4.74 -10.42 21.14
CA ASN A 109 -6.05 -11.11 21.26
C ASN A 109 -7.10 -10.56 20.30
N ASP A 110 -6.90 -9.33 19.84
CA ASP A 110 -7.77 -8.59 18.95
C ASP A 110 -7.02 -8.12 17.70
N VAL A 111 -7.79 -7.83 16.65
CA VAL A 111 -7.30 -7.31 15.38
C VAL A 111 -8.25 -6.21 14.90
N GLY A 112 -7.70 -5.11 14.39
CA GLY A 112 -8.48 -4.07 13.73
C GLY A 112 -8.97 -4.57 12.37
N ILE A 113 -10.28 -4.54 12.12
CA ILE A 113 -10.85 -4.91 10.82
C ILE A 113 -11.74 -3.80 10.30
N SER A 114 -11.53 -3.35 9.06
CA SER A 114 -12.50 -2.56 8.28
C SER A 114 -13.10 -3.43 7.17
N VAL A 115 -14.35 -3.18 6.78
CA VAL A 115 -15.02 -3.90 5.68
C VAL A 115 -15.71 -2.92 4.74
N PHE A 116 -15.62 -3.16 3.44
CA PHE A 116 -16.16 -2.31 2.38
C PHE A 116 -17.00 -3.16 1.43
N ALA A 117 -18.10 -2.59 0.93
CA ALA A 117 -18.94 -3.24 -0.07
C ALA A 117 -19.36 -2.23 -1.13
N ILE A 118 -19.33 -2.65 -2.40
CA ILE A 118 -19.94 -1.94 -3.52
C ILE A 118 -21.31 -2.57 -3.74
N CYS A 119 -22.34 -1.74 -3.63
CA CYS A 119 -23.74 -2.14 -3.69
C CYS A 119 -24.42 -1.53 -4.91
N ALA A 120 -25.31 -2.28 -5.54
CA ALA A 120 -26.16 -1.80 -6.63
C ALA A 120 -27.56 -2.40 -6.54
N ASP A 121 -28.54 -1.79 -7.21
CA ASP A 121 -29.92 -2.31 -7.30
C ASP A 121 -30.02 -3.58 -8.15
#